data_AF-A0A914VUH8-F1
#
_entry.id   AF-A0A914VUH8-F1
#
_cell.length_a   1.000
_cell.length_b   1.000
_cell.length_c   1.000
_cell.angle_alpha   90.00
_cell.angle_beta   90.00
_cell.angle_gamma   90.00
#
_symmetry.space_group_name_H-M   'P 1'
#
loop_
_entity.id
_entity.type
_entity.pdbx_description
1 polymer ?
#
loop_
_entity_poly.entity_id
_entity_poly.type
_entity_poly.pdbx_seq_one_letter_code
_entity_poly.pdbx_strand_id
1 'polypeptide(L)'
;MGVELEITSLQLSDLMNSCSITVNDLIPVVAALRFNNYFETLIIDGNVTGDLWSVICSVFKQSLWLKRIVIHNCYLSHKISHDIVASLSSNKGMPLRAIDFSLIDLGSA
;
A
#
# COMPACT_ATOMS: atom_id res chain seq x y z
N MET A 1 -1.49 -20.18 -1.90
CA MET A 1 -2.07 -19.33 -0.84
C MET A 1 -1.06 -18.24 -0.57
N GLY A 2 -1.23 -17.07 -1.18
CA GLY A 2 -0.39 -15.91 -0.88
C GLY A 2 -1.00 -15.19 0.32
N VAL A 3 -0.16 -14.70 1.23
CA VAL A 3 -0.66 -13.90 2.35
C VAL A 3 -0.72 -12.45 1.89
N GLU A 4 -1.87 -11.84 2.12
CA GLU A 4 -2.16 -10.47 1.71
C GLU A 4 -2.16 -9.56 2.94
N LEU A 5 -1.42 -8.46 2.84
CA LEU A 5 -1.54 -7.39 3.82
C LEU A 5 -2.41 -6.29 3.21
N GLU A 6 -3.54 -6.04 3.86
CA GLU A 6 -4.48 -5.02 3.48
C GLU A 6 -4.39 -3.81 4.41
N ILE A 7 -4.09 -2.64 3.83
CA ILE A 7 -4.02 -1.34 4.46
C ILE A 7 -5.21 -0.53 3.94
N THR A 8 -6.37 -0.69 4.56
CA THR A 8 -7.57 0.07 4.19
C THR A 8 -7.83 1.18 5.19
N SER A 9 -8.14 2.40 4.73
CA SER A 9 -8.67 3.46 5.60
C SER A 9 -10.06 3.11 6.15
N LEU A 10 -10.75 2.12 5.53
CA LEU A 10 -12.10 1.69 5.87
C LEU A 10 -12.16 0.47 6.81
N GLN A 11 -11.34 -0.58 6.67
CA GLN A 11 -11.24 -1.65 7.71
C GLN A 11 -10.29 -1.27 8.85
N LEU A 12 -9.54 -0.16 8.72
CA LEU A 12 -8.96 0.51 9.87
C LEU A 12 -10.05 0.88 10.88
N SER A 13 -11.32 1.11 10.52
CA SER A 13 -12.36 1.34 11.55
C SER A 13 -12.64 0.10 12.43
N ASP A 14 -12.70 -1.11 11.89
CA ASP A 14 -12.98 -2.32 12.68
C ASP A 14 -11.77 -2.81 13.49
N LEU A 15 -10.54 -2.65 12.98
CA LEU A 15 -9.32 -2.96 13.73
C LEU A 15 -8.91 -1.82 14.69
N MET A 16 -9.12 -0.55 14.33
CA MET A 16 -8.86 0.59 15.23
C MET A 16 -9.89 0.70 16.34
N ASN A 17 -11.15 0.30 16.12
CA ASN A 17 -12.16 0.27 17.19
C ASN A 17 -11.88 -0.80 18.25
N SER A 18 -11.09 -1.83 17.93
CA SER A 18 -10.72 -2.89 18.88
C SER A 18 -9.30 -2.78 19.45
N CYS A 19 -8.34 -2.20 18.71
CA CYS A 19 -6.93 -2.18 19.10
C CYS A 19 -6.30 -0.79 19.35
N SER A 20 -7.03 0.33 19.22
CA SER A 20 -6.47 1.69 19.43
C SER A 20 -5.19 2.00 18.62
N ILE A 21 -5.04 1.38 17.46
CA ILE A 21 -3.87 1.58 16.58
C ILE A 21 -4.09 2.87 15.79
N THR A 22 -3.10 3.75 15.73
CA THR A 22 -3.16 4.98 14.92
C THR A 22 -2.41 4.80 13.60
N VAL A 23 -2.60 5.73 12.66
CA VAL A 23 -1.85 5.77 11.39
C VAL A 23 -0.33 5.78 11.63
N ASN A 24 0.12 6.40 12.72
CA ASN A 24 1.52 6.45 13.10
C ASN A 24 2.07 5.08 13.52
N ASP A 25 1.24 4.22 14.10
CA ASP A 25 1.61 2.87 14.50
C ASP A 25 1.73 1.93 13.29
N LEU A 26 1.12 2.28 12.16
CA LEU A 26 1.26 1.54 10.89
C LEU A 26 2.60 1.81 10.20
N ILE A 27 3.22 2.96 10.43
CA ILE A 27 4.52 3.32 9.82
C ILE A 27 5.57 2.23 10.03
N PRO A 28 5.86 1.75 11.27
CA PRO A 28 6.84 0.70 11.48
C PRO A 28 6.42 -0.64 10.88
N VAL A 29 5.12 -0.95 10.87
CA VAL A 29 4.58 -2.19 10.27
C VAL A 29 4.83 -2.20 8.77
N VAL A 30 4.49 -1.11 8.08
CA VAL A 30 4.73 -0.96 6.64
C VAL A 30 6.22 -0.92 6.35
N ALA A 31 7.03 -0.26 7.18
CA ALA A 31 8.48 -0.24 7.01
C ALA A 31 9.09 -1.66 7.09
N ALA A 32 8.55 -2.54 7.94
CA ALA A 32 9.00 -3.92 8.05
C ALA A 32 8.78 -4.74 6.76
N LEU A 33 7.81 -4.36 5.92
CA LEU A 33 7.54 -5.04 4.64
C LEU A 33 8.69 -4.94 3.63
N ARG A 34 9.61 -3.99 3.83
CA ARG A 34 10.84 -3.88 3.01
C ARG A 34 11.65 -5.17 3.04
N PHE A 35 11.66 -5.86 4.17
CA PHE A 35 12.45 -7.08 4.41
C PHE A 35 11.58 -8.33 4.61
N ASN A 36 10.26 -8.19 4.51
CA ASN A 36 9.34 -9.28 4.75
C ASN A 36 9.21 -10.16 3.50
N ASN A 37 9.45 -11.46 3.67
CA ASN A 37 9.36 -12.46 2.61
C ASN A 37 8.08 -13.29 2.65
N TYR A 38 7.12 -12.91 3.50
CA TYR A 38 5.89 -13.65 3.75
C TYR A 38 4.70 -13.03 3.02
N PHE A 39 4.57 -11.70 3.07
CA PHE A 39 3.52 -10.96 2.39
C PHE A 39 3.87 -10.77 0.91
N GLU A 40 2.99 -11.24 0.03
CA GLU A 40 3.18 -11.14 -1.41
C GLU A 40 2.22 -10.13 -2.05
N THR A 41 1.13 -9.78 -1.36
CA THR A 41 0.16 -8.77 -1.79
C THR A 41 0.15 -7.61 -0.81
N LEU A 42 0.24 -6.39 -1.33
CA LEU A 42 -0.04 -5.16 -0.58
C LEU A 42 -1.30 -4.50 -1.15
N ILE A 43 -2.33 -4.35 -0.32
CA ILE A 43 -3.55 -3.62 -0.67
C ILE A 43 -3.53 -2.29 0.08
N ILE A 44 -3.79 -1.20 -0.62
CA ILE A 44 -3.91 0.15 -0.10
C ILE A 44 -5.30 0.63 -0.50
N ASP A 45 -6.20 0.77 0.44
CA ASP A 45 -7.55 1.29 0.18
C ASP A 45 -7.76 2.60 0.94
N GLY A 46 -8.29 3.62 0.28
CA GLY A 46 -8.55 4.93 0.88
C GLY A 46 -7.35 5.87 0.86
N ASN A 47 -7.51 7.07 1.42
CA ASN A 47 -6.54 8.15 1.22
C ASN A 47 -5.33 8.03 2.17
N VAL A 48 -4.20 7.53 1.66
CA VAL A 48 -2.93 7.49 2.39
C VAL A 48 -2.05 8.68 2.00
N THR A 49 -1.76 9.55 2.96
CA THR A 49 -0.95 10.76 2.74
C THR A 49 0.14 10.91 3.80
N GLY A 50 1.08 11.83 3.59
CA GLY A 50 2.12 12.16 4.57
C GLY A 50 3.19 11.08 4.73
N ASP A 51 3.64 10.85 5.96
CA ASP A 51 4.78 9.98 6.27
C ASP A 51 4.52 8.51 5.89
N LEU A 52 3.28 8.03 6.07
CA LEU A 52 2.90 6.68 5.68
C LEU A 52 3.08 6.44 4.18
N TRP A 53 2.73 7.43 3.35
CA TRP A 53 2.92 7.37 1.89
C TRP A 53 4.40 7.28 1.51
N SER A 54 5.24 8.08 2.16
CA SER A 54 6.70 8.06 1.96
C SER A 54 7.28 6.67 2.30
N VAL A 55 6.77 6.06 3.37
CA VAL A 55 7.19 4.73 3.81
C VAL A 55 6.76 3.65 2.81
N ILE A 56 5.52 3.70 2.31
CA ILE A 56 5.01 2.81 1.24
C ILE A 56 5.90 2.91 0.00
N CYS A 57 6.20 4.12 -0.46
CA CYS A 57 7.10 4.32 -1.59
C CYS A 57 8.47 3.68 -1.34
N SER A 58 9.01 3.80 -0.13
CA SER A 58 10.26 3.13 0.22
C SER A 58 10.15 1.60 0.27
N VAL A 59 8.97 1.03 0.58
CA VAL A 59 8.71 -0.41 0.44
C VAL A 59 8.79 -0.80 -1.03
N PHE A 60 8.12 -0.06 -1.92
CA PHE A 60 8.18 -0.32 -3.35
C PHE A 60 9.60 -0.26 -3.92
N LYS A 61 10.45 0.61 -3.38
CA LYS A 61 11.86 0.74 -3.80
C LYS A 61 12.75 -0.43 -3.37
N GLN A 62 12.39 -1.18 -2.32
CA GLN A 62 13.29 -2.14 -1.67
C GLN A 62 12.75 -3.57 -1.56
N SER A 63 11.44 -3.76 -1.55
CA SER A 63 10.85 -5.08 -1.39
C SER A 63 11.18 -5.99 -2.57
N LEU A 64 11.59 -7.22 -2.27
CA LEU A 64 11.92 -8.24 -3.27
C LEU A 64 10.91 -9.39 -3.31
N TRP A 65 9.80 -9.26 -2.58
CA TRP A 65 8.82 -10.35 -2.42
C TRP A 65 7.39 -9.96 -2.78
N LEU A 66 7.09 -8.66 -2.89
CA LEU A 66 5.79 -8.20 -3.34
C LEU A 66 5.55 -8.57 -4.81
N LYS A 67 4.48 -9.32 -5.04
CA LYS A 67 4.02 -9.78 -6.35
C LYS A 67 2.77 -9.05 -6.82
N ARG A 68 1.96 -8.53 -5.90
CA ARG A 68 0.73 -7.81 -6.22
C ARG A 68 0.63 -6.53 -5.39
N ILE A 69 0.29 -5.43 -6.06
CA ILE A 69 -0.04 -4.16 -5.43
C ILE A 69 -1.45 -3.79 -5.85
N VAL A 70 -2.30 -3.48 -4.89
CA VAL A 70 -3.69 -3.07 -5.13
C VAL A 70 -3.86 -1.70 -4.48
N ILE A 71 -4.32 -0.71 -5.24
CA ILE A 71 -4.53 0.65 -4.77
C ILE A 71 -5.96 1.06 -5.11
N HIS A 72 -6.82 1.05 -4.10
CA HIS A 72 -8.24 1.37 -4.17
C HIS A 72 -8.54 2.69 -3.45
N ASN A 73 -9.55 3.42 -3.93
CA ASN A 73 -10.10 4.62 -3.28
C ASN A 73 -9.05 5.67 -2.81
N CYS A 74 -7.84 5.63 -3.39
CA CYS A 74 -6.81 6.62 -3.20
C CYS A 74 -7.12 7.78 -4.13
N TYR A 75 -7.09 9.01 -3.61
CA TYR A 75 -7.11 10.19 -4.48
C TYR A 75 -5.77 10.25 -5.22
N LEU A 76 -5.68 9.60 -6.38
CA LEU A 76 -4.48 9.48 -7.21
C LEU A 76 -4.14 10.84 -7.84
N SER A 77 -3.64 11.76 -7.03
CA SER A 77 -3.07 13.01 -7.53
C SER A 77 -1.87 12.73 -8.43
N HIS A 78 -1.54 13.67 -9.33
CA HIS A 78 -0.35 13.58 -10.19
C HIS A 78 0.94 13.29 -9.43
N LYS A 79 1.04 13.76 -8.17
CA LYS A 79 2.20 13.50 -7.32
C LYS A 79 2.25 12.03 -6.89
N ILE A 80 1.14 11.48 -6.40
CA ILE A 80 1.05 10.09 -5.92
C ILE A 80 1.32 9.12 -7.08
N SER A 81 0.73 9.35 -8.24
CA SER A 81 1.00 8.52 -9.42
C SER A 81 2.46 8.58 -9.86
N HIS A 82 3.07 9.78 -9.87
CA HIS A 82 4.49 9.92 -10.15
C HIS A 82 5.37 9.19 -9.12
N ASP A 83 5.07 9.32 -7.83
CA ASP A 83 5.83 8.67 -6.76
C ASP A 83 5.78 7.14 -6.86
N ILE A 84 4.62 6.56 -7.22
CA ILE A 84 4.48 5.13 -7.50
C ILE A 84 5.39 4.73 -8.65
N VAL A 85 5.28 5.39 -9.81
CA VAL A 85 6.07 5.04 -11.00
C VAL A 85 7.56 5.18 -10.73
N ALA A 86 7.98 6.27 -10.08
CA ALA A 86 9.38 6.48 -9.72
C ALA A 86 9.90 5.42 -8.74
N SER A 87 9.08 5.00 -7.78
CA SER A 87 9.47 3.98 -6.80
C SER A 87 9.56 2.60 -7.43
N LEU A 88 8.56 2.20 -8.21
CA LEU A 88 8.53 0.91 -8.90
C LEU A 88 9.65 0.80 -9.96
N SER A 89 9.87 1.85 -10.76
CA SER A 89 10.92 1.84 -11.79
C SER A 89 12.34 1.74 -11.23
N SER A 90 12.55 2.22 -9.99
CA SER A 90 13.84 2.08 -9.32
C SER A 90 14.12 0.66 -8.80
N ASN A 91 13.08 -0.15 -8.58
CA ASN A 91 13.22 -1.50 -8.03
C ASN A 91 13.10 -2.57 -9.12
N LYS A 92 14.23 -2.83 -9.79
CA LYS A 92 14.32 -3.85 -10.85
C LYS A 92 14.25 -5.30 -10.34
N GLY A 93 14.37 -5.51 -9.03
CA GLY A 93 14.37 -6.83 -8.41
C GLY A 93 12.99 -7.29 -7.93
N MET A 94 11.98 -6.41 -7.95
CA MET A 94 10.65 -6.74 -7.44
C MET A 94 9.93 -7.72 -8.37
N PRO A 95 9.43 -8.86 -7.86
CA PRO A 95 8.74 -9.88 -8.66
C PRO A 95 7.28 -9.50 -8.94
N LEU A 96 7.02 -8.22 -9.23
CA LEU A 96 5.68 -7.68 -9.40
C LEU A 96 5.03 -8.27 -10.66
N ARG A 97 3.83 -8.83 -10.48
CA ARG A 97 3.04 -9.48 -11.53
C ARG A 97 1.73 -8.78 -11.81
N ALA A 98 1.19 -8.07 -10.83
CA ALA A 98 -0.08 -7.39 -10.94
C ALA A 98 -0.05 -6.06 -10.19
N ILE A 99 -0.55 -5.01 -10.85
CA ILE A 99 -0.88 -3.74 -10.21
C ILE A 99 -2.35 -3.48 -10.53
N ASP A 100 -3.14 -3.27 -9.49
CA ASP A 100 -4.55 -2.95 -9.59
C ASP A 100 -4.78 -1.52 -9.10
N PHE A 101 -5.42 -0.70 -9.93
CA PHE A 101 -5.85 0.65 -9.61
C PHE A 101 -7.38 0.73 -9.73
N SER A 102 -8.11 -0.18 -9.08
CA SER A 102 -9.57 -0.10 -9.09
C SER A 102 -10.02 1.10 -8.27
N LEU A 103 -10.39 2.18 -8.96
CA LEU A 103 -11.31 3.17 -8.43
C LEU A 103 -12.62 2.44 -8.14
N ILE A 104 -12.93 2.20 -6.87
CA ILE A 104 -14.31 1.94 -6.47
C ILE A 104 -15.01 3.30 -6.55
N ASP A 105 -15.36 3.70 -7.76
CA ASP A 105 -16.37 4.73 -7.99
C ASP A 105 -17.73 4.07 -7.73
N LEU A 106 -18.05 3.82 -6.46
CA LEU A 106 -19.42 3.53 -6.03
C LEU A 106 -20.16 4.86 -5.89
N GLY A 107 -20.49 5.45 -7.04
CA GLY A 107 -21.54 6.46 -7.13
C GLY A 107 -21.13 7.80 -7.74
N SER A 108 -21.07 7.86 -9.06
CA SER A 108 -21.49 9.06 -9.79
C SER A 108 -22.49 8.67 -10.89
N ALA A 109 -23.75 8.53 -10.46
CA ALA A 109 -24.95 8.61 -11.29
C ALA A 109 -25.58 10.00 -11.11
#